data_AF-A0AA39KHW3-F1
#
_entry.id   AF-A0AA39KHW3-F1
#
_cell.length_a   1.000
_cell.length_b   1.000
_cell.length_c   1.000
_cell.angle_alpha   90.00
_cell.angle_beta   90.00
_cell.angle_gamma   90.00
#
_symmetry.space_group_name_H-M   'P 1'
#
loop_
_entity.id
_entity.type
_entity.pdbx_description
1 polymer ?
#
loop_
_entity_poly.entity_id
_entity_poly.type
_entity_poly.pdbx_seq_one_letter_code
_entity_poly.pdbx_strand_id
1 'polypeptide(L)'
;IERTSLVFHILQQLLRERSEAADNLTIAKKILHPIRRLPTDVLRETFLACVESPVQCLFSNFIVDSMDLLQGPWAVSHVCRRWRDIAINTARLWCCMSLFFSAP
;
A
#
# COMPACT_ATOMS: atom_id res chain seq x y z
N ILE A 1 -2.54 52.00 -13.32
CA ILE A 1 -2.57 51.36 -11.99
C ILE A 1 -3.71 50.34 -11.89
N GLU A 2 -4.92 50.64 -12.41
CA GLU A 2 -6.03 49.66 -12.42
C GLU A 2 -5.84 48.45 -13.35
N ARG A 3 -5.35 48.65 -14.58
CA ARG A 3 -5.18 47.53 -15.54
C ARG A 3 -4.20 46.45 -15.06
N THR A 4 -3.17 46.84 -14.31
CA THR A 4 -2.19 45.90 -13.73
C THR A 4 -2.79 45.08 -12.58
N SER A 5 -3.75 45.64 -11.83
CA SER A 5 -4.46 44.92 -10.77
C SER A 5 -5.43 43.88 -11.35
N LEU A 6 -6.12 44.20 -12.44
CA LEU A 6 -7.02 43.26 -13.12
C LEU A 6 -6.27 42.04 -13.67
N VAL A 7 -5.15 42.27 -14.36
CA VAL A 7 -4.31 41.18 -14.90
C VAL A 7 -3.78 40.29 -13.78
N PHE A 8 -3.32 40.89 -12.67
CA PHE A 8 -2.85 40.13 -11.52
C PHE A 8 -3.98 39.29 -10.91
N HIS A 9 -5.18 39.84 -10.76
CA HIS A 9 -6.33 39.12 -10.23
C HIS A 9 -6.72 37.93 -11.10
N ILE A 10 -6.81 38.12 -12.42
CA ILE A 10 -7.11 37.04 -13.38
C ILE A 10 -6.03 35.95 -13.32
N LEU A 11 -4.76 36.33 -13.25
CA LEU A 11 -3.66 35.37 -13.12
C LEU A 11 -3.79 34.54 -11.83
N GLN A 12 -4.08 35.19 -10.70
CA GLN A 12 -4.29 34.50 -9.42
C GLN A 12 -5.48 33.55 -9.48
N GLN A 13 -6.57 33.94 -10.14
CA GLN A 13 -7.73 33.09 -10.33
C GLN A 13 -7.37 31.85 -11.16
N LEU A 14 -6.72 32.01 -12.31
CA LEU A 14 -6.31 30.89 -13.16
C LEU A 14 -5.32 29.94 -12.45
N LEU A 15 -4.38 30.49 -11.67
CA LEU A 15 -3.46 29.67 -10.88
C LEU A 15 -4.19 28.86 -9.81
N ARG A 16 -5.20 29.45 -9.16
CA ARG A 16 -6.05 28.77 -8.18
C ARG A 16 -6.85 27.65 -8.83
N GLU A 17 -7.54 27.93 -9.94
CA GLU A 17 -8.30 26.93 -10.70
C GLU A 17 -7.42 25.77 -11.15
N ARG A 18 -6.19 26.07 -11.60
CA ARG A 18 -5.21 25.03 -11.95
C ARG A 18 -4.82 24.17 -10.75
N SER A 19 -4.55 24.78 -9.60
CA SER A 19 -4.19 24.05 -8.37
C SER A 19 -5.32 23.12 -7.96
N GLU A 20 -6.56 23.62 -7.93
CA GLU A 20 -7.74 22.85 -7.55
C GLU A 20 -7.97 21.67 -8.51
N ALA A 21 -7.83 21.88 -9.82
CA ALA A 21 -7.92 20.81 -10.80
C ALA A 21 -6.84 19.74 -10.60
N ALA A 22 -5.60 20.13 -10.27
CA ALA A 22 -4.50 19.20 -10.01
C ALA A 22 -4.73 18.38 -8.72
N ASP A 23 -5.26 19.01 -7.68
CA ASP A 23 -5.62 18.35 -6.42
C ASP A 23 -6.75 17.34 -6.64
N ASN A 24 -7.80 17.75 -7.37
CA ASN A 24 -8.92 16.88 -7.74
C ASN A 24 -8.46 15.66 -8.54
N LEU A 25 -7.57 15.86 -9.51
CA LEU A 25 -6.99 14.77 -10.30
C LEU A 25 -6.16 13.82 -9.43
N THR A 26 -5.42 14.34 -8.46
CA THR A 26 -4.63 13.53 -7.52
C THR A 26 -5.54 12.67 -6.64
N ILE A 27 -6.64 13.23 -6.15
CA ILE A 27 -7.66 12.50 -5.38
C ILE A 27 -8.31 11.43 -6.24
N ALA A 28 -8.75 11.77 -7.45
CA ALA A 28 -9.37 10.83 -8.38
C ALA A 28 -8.43 9.65 -8.71
N LYS A 29 -7.13 9.92 -8.96
CA LYS A 29 -6.12 8.87 -9.17
C LYS A 29 -5.96 7.94 -7.97
N LYS A 30 -5.99 8.48 -6.74
CA LYS A 30 -5.96 7.67 -5.51
C LYS A 30 -7.21 6.78 -5.37
N ILE A 31 -8.39 7.31 -5.68
CA ILE A 31 -9.65 6.57 -5.59
C ILE A 31 -9.74 5.49 -6.67
N LEU A 32 -9.35 5.83 -7.90
CA LEU A 32 -9.37 4.94 -9.06
C LEU A 32 -8.13 4.04 -9.15
N HIS A 33 -7.30 4.03 -8.10
CA HIS A 33 -6.06 3.27 -8.09
C HIS A 33 -6.35 1.78 -8.41
N PRO A 34 -5.66 1.17 -9.39
CA PRO A 34 -5.96 -0.19 -9.86
C PRO A 34 -6.07 -1.23 -8.74
N ILE A 35 -5.23 -1.09 -7.71
CA ILE A 35 -5.20 -1.95 -6.51
C ILE A 35 -6.54 -2.04 -5.77
N ARG A 36 -7.39 -1.01 -5.86
CA ARG A 36 -8.72 -0.99 -5.25
C ARG A 36 -9.76 -1.73 -6.09
N ARG A 37 -9.51 -1.91 -7.39
CA ARG A 37 -10.41 -2.58 -8.34
C ARG A 37 -10.05 -4.04 -8.58
N LEU A 38 -8.86 -4.47 -8.19
CA LEU A 38 -8.42 -5.86 -8.29
C LEU A 38 -9.38 -6.80 -7.53
N PRO A 39 -9.77 -7.95 -8.10
CA PRO A 39 -10.54 -8.97 -7.39
C PRO A 39 -9.79 -9.49 -6.17
N THR A 40 -10.55 -9.99 -5.19
CA THR A 40 -9.98 -10.52 -3.95
C THR A 40 -9.02 -11.69 -4.19
N ASP A 41 -9.33 -12.57 -5.15
CA ASP A 41 -8.49 -13.73 -5.45
C ASP A 41 -7.14 -13.32 -6.04
N VAL A 42 -7.12 -12.31 -6.91
CA VAL A 42 -5.87 -11.79 -7.47
C VAL A 42 -5.02 -11.15 -6.38
N LEU A 43 -5.62 -10.36 -5.49
CA LEU A 43 -4.89 -9.80 -4.34
C LEU A 43 -4.33 -10.92 -3.45
N ARG A 44 -5.12 -11.97 -3.18
CA ARG A 44 -4.68 -13.12 -2.39
C ARG A 44 -3.45 -13.79 -3.01
N GLU A 45 -3.49 -14.10 -4.30
CA GLU A 45 -2.37 -14.70 -5.01
C GLU A 45 -1.14 -13.78 -5.03
N THR A 46 -1.32 -12.48 -5.21
CA THR A 46 -0.19 -11.53 -5.11
C THR A 46 0.43 -11.53 -3.71
N PHE A 47 -0.38 -11.60 -2.64
CA PHE A 47 0.15 -11.64 -1.27
C PHE A 47 0.92 -12.93 -1.03
N LEU A 48 0.42 -14.06 -1.52
CA LEU A 48 1.09 -15.36 -1.41
C LEU A 48 2.42 -15.39 -2.18
N ALA A 49 2.53 -14.64 -3.27
CA ALA A 49 3.78 -14.48 -3.99
C ALA A 49 4.80 -13.56 -3.28
N CYS A 50 4.34 -12.74 -2.32
CA CYS A 50 5.21 -11.85 -1.53
C CYS A 50 5.78 -12.51 -0.27
N VAL A 51 5.37 -13.74 0.06
CA VAL A 51 5.86 -14.49 1.22
C VAL A 51 6.53 -15.77 0.78
N GLU A 52 7.46 -16.27 1.59
CA GLU A 52 8.03 -17.59 1.35
C GLU A 52 6.94 -18.67 1.42
N SER A 53 6.99 -19.63 0.51
CA SER A 53 6.13 -20.80 0.61
C SER A 53 6.45 -21.60 1.88
N PRO A 54 5.49 -22.35 2.46
CA PRO A 54 5.77 -23.18 3.63
C PRO A 54 6.95 -24.13 3.44
N VAL A 55 7.16 -24.65 2.23
CA VAL A 55 8.31 -25.50 1.91
C VAL A 55 9.61 -24.69 1.95
N GLN A 56 9.64 -23.51 1.33
CA GLN A 56 10.82 -22.63 1.37
C GLN A 56 11.17 -22.24 2.80
N CYS A 57 10.18 -21.92 3.63
CA CYS A 57 10.39 -21.53 5.02
C CYS A 57 11.02 -22.66 5.86
N LEU A 58 10.71 -23.93 5.58
CA LEU A 58 11.32 -25.09 6.26
C LEU A 58 12.78 -25.34 5.86
N PHE A 59 13.17 -24.93 4.66
CA PHE A 59 14.51 -25.17 4.10
C PHE A 59 15.32 -23.87 3.93
N SER A 60 14.79 -22.74 4.40
CA SER A 60 15.46 -21.45 4.28
C SER A 60 16.62 -21.39 5.26
N ASN A 61 17.81 -21.13 4.74
CA ASN A 61 18.99 -20.83 5.56
C ASN A 61 18.96 -19.38 6.09
N PHE A 62 18.00 -18.57 5.64
CA PHE A 62 17.77 -17.21 6.12
C PHE A 62 16.70 -17.23 7.20
N ILE A 63 17.10 -17.01 8.44
CA ILE A 63 16.16 -16.78 9.55
C ILE A 63 15.67 -15.34 9.42
N VAL A 64 14.54 -15.14 8.75
CA VAL A 64 13.83 -13.85 8.80
C VAL A 64 13.06 -13.81 10.11
N ASP A 65 13.30 -12.81 10.95
CA ASP A 65 12.46 -12.61 12.13
C ASP A 65 11.06 -12.24 11.66
N SER A 66 10.09 -13.11 11.91
CA SER A 66 8.70 -12.89 11.56
C SER A 66 8.06 -11.77 12.38
N MET A 67 8.78 -11.16 13.32
CA MET A 67 8.37 -9.94 14.02
C MET A 67 8.68 -8.65 13.26
N ASP A 68 9.38 -8.70 12.11
CA ASP A 68 9.54 -7.52 11.26
C ASP A 68 8.22 -7.18 10.56
N LEU A 69 7.57 -6.12 11.05
CA LEU A 69 6.29 -5.63 10.52
C LEU A 69 6.38 -5.11 9.08
N LEU A 70 7.58 -4.83 8.58
CA LEU A 70 7.81 -4.40 7.20
C LEU A 70 7.98 -5.56 6.23
N GLN A 71 7.98 -6.81 6.72
CA GLN A 71 8.18 -8.01 5.93
C GLN A 71 7.01 -8.99 6.02
N GLY A 72 6.99 -9.92 5.08
CA GLY A 72 6.11 -11.09 5.10
C GLY A 72 4.61 -10.74 5.17
N PRO A 73 3.81 -11.53 5.91
CA PRO A 73 2.36 -11.34 5.98
C PRO A 73 1.95 -10.06 6.70
N TRP A 74 2.81 -9.52 7.58
CA TRP A 74 2.55 -8.28 8.30
C TRP A 74 2.50 -7.09 7.36
N ALA A 75 3.48 -6.96 6.46
CA ALA A 75 3.57 -5.86 5.51
C ALA A 75 2.26 -5.64 4.74
N VAL A 76 1.68 -6.72 4.21
CA VAL A 76 0.40 -6.66 3.46
C VAL A 76 -0.80 -6.42 4.37
N SER A 77 -0.79 -6.92 5.62
CA SER A 77 -1.89 -6.70 6.58
C SER A 77 -2.00 -5.25 7.10
N HIS A 78 -0.92 -4.48 7.01
CA HIS A 78 -0.83 -3.11 7.52
C HIS A 78 -1.16 -2.00 6.50
N VAL A 79 -1.39 -2.34 5.23
CA VAL A 79 -1.63 -1.34 4.16
C VAL A 79 -2.99 -0.64 4.28
N CYS A 80 -4.09 -1.41 4.33
CA CYS A 80 -5.44 -0.87 4.47
C CYS A 80 -6.42 -1.92 5.00
N ARG A 81 -7.65 -1.52 5.37
CA ARG A 81 -8.68 -2.44 5.91
C ARG A 81 -8.93 -3.64 4.99
N ARG A 82 -9.15 -3.39 3.69
CA ARG A 82 -9.40 -4.45 2.70
C ARG A 82 -8.25 -5.46 2.63
N TRP A 83 -7.01 -4.98 2.64
CA TRP A 83 -5.84 -5.86 2.58
C TRP A 83 -5.69 -6.69 3.84
N ARG A 84 -5.94 -6.07 5.01
CA ARG A 84 -5.98 -6.76 6.29
C ARG A 84 -7.01 -7.88 6.31
N ASP A 85 -8.23 -7.61 5.85
CA ASP A 85 -9.31 -8.60 5.80
C ASP A 85 -8.90 -9.80 4.93
N ILE A 86 -8.32 -9.54 3.76
CA ILE A 86 -7.82 -10.61 2.87
C ILE A 86 -6.68 -11.38 3.51
N ALA A 87 -5.71 -10.69 4.12
CA ALA A 87 -4.56 -11.31 4.75
C ALA A 87 -4.96 -12.23 5.91
N ILE A 88 -5.83 -11.76 6.81
CA ILE A 88 -6.35 -12.55 7.95
C ILE A 88 -7.12 -13.78 7.46
N ASN A 89 -7.91 -13.65 6.40
CA ASN A 89 -8.69 -14.76 5.84
C ASN A 89 -7.88 -15.71 4.94
N THR A 90 -6.56 -15.49 4.79
CA THR A 90 -5.69 -16.32 3.97
C THR A 90 -4.69 -17.05 4.87
N ALA A 91 -5.13 -18.16 5.48
CA ALA A 91 -4.33 -18.94 6.43
C ALA A 91 -2.93 -19.33 5.89
N ARG A 92 -2.81 -19.56 4.58
CA ARG A 92 -1.54 -19.87 3.90
C ARG A 92 -0.47 -18.77 4.03
N LEU A 93 -0.85 -17.51 4.29
CA LEU A 93 0.12 -16.43 4.56
C LEU A 93 0.79 -16.58 5.92
N TRP A 94 0.16 -17.29 6.85
CA TRP A 94 0.54 -17.37 8.26
C TRP A 94 1.03 -18.77 8.65
N CYS A 95 1.19 -19.68 7.69
CA CYS A 95 1.51 -21.08 7.97
C CYS A 95 2.97 -21.31 8.40
N CYS A 96 3.84 -20.32 8.24
CA CYS A 96 5.21 -20.34 8.75
C CYS A 96 5.53 -19.03 9.46
N MET A 97 6.00 -19.12 10.70
CA MET A 97 6.51 -18.00 11.47
C MET A 97 7.75 -18.44 12.23
N SER A 98 8.83 -17.69 12.08
CA SER A 98 10.09 -17.84 12.80
C SER A 98 10.23 -16.68 13.78
N LEU A 99 10.37 -17.00 15.07
CA LEU A 99 10.63 -16.00 16.11
C LEU A 99 12.09 -16.10 16.52
N PHE A 100 12.81 -14.99 16.36
CA PHE A 100 14.19 -14.92 16.84
C PHE A 100 14.22 -14.29 18.23
N PHE A 101 14.61 -15.07 19.23
CA PHE A 101 14.85 -14.56 20.58
C PHE A 101 16.35 -14.33 20.74
N SER A 102 16.78 -13.07 20.81
CA SER A 102 18.14 -12.77 21.25
C SER A 102 18.30 -13.22 22.71
N ALA A 103 19.34 -14.00 22.99
CA ALA A 103 19.71 -14.35 24.36
C ALA A 103 20.03 -13.07 25.17
N PRO A 104 19.77 -13.06 26.49
CA PRO A 104 20.03 -11.91 27.36
C PRO A 104 21.52 -11.59 27.51
#